data_AF-A0A2K1JXV7-F1
#
_entry.id   AF-A0A2K1JXV7-F1
#
_cell.length_a   1.000
_cell.length_b   1.000
_cell.length_c   1.000
_cell.angle_alpha   90.00
_cell.angle_beta   90.00
_cell.angle_gamma   90.00
#
_symmetry.space_group_name_H-M   'P 1'
#
loop_
_entity.id
_entity.type
_entity.pdbx_description
1 polymer ?
#
loop_
_entity_poly.entity_id
_entity_poly.type
_entity_poly.pdbx_seq_one_letter_code
_entity_poly.pdbx_strand_id
1 'polypeptide(L)'
;MANMKILTVVLLGFMSSAAIFNSVDAQRTTLLFAFGDSYADVGNKPKSGPNVGKGWVYPYGITWPQPNPAGRFSDGKTSTDWIADLVGLPVYPPPYLYSAGADTSSGVNFAVGGSCVTYGNGDVTLGSQVDNFELFLRTDPYSKDALANSLTFVSVVGNDYLNFKGTTSVELFVFIERVVAGIQANLQRLYDLGLRNVMVANMFESDCLPIFTKKNGYTACTGETAPFVQIHNAFLLGAVRSINALNPGARFVVLDQFSAFNQLIATADEHGFTDGLKPCCTGTTNSTYCGDVDASGNWLYTVCKKRGRAIFWDDLHPTMWAWHYLIELFASQPNYVLLADAPTLRQWLQINDASQEPIAAPMPQPDLTRASGQIQAAFDCLLDKRNYSESLGLLQSFNLEVLLALYPSQIVTVFLPSNGAFKATDKAFIDRVFAENKVNEVGAYHVAEGYFDLNLISTMRPSYVTSVTGEQIPLTYNDQGIFVGVNSQAKVIDPNLCVLPNHMVIHGIDHVLMPYNV
;
A
#
# COMPACT_ATOMS: atom_id res chain seq x y z
N MET A 1 -23.44 77.20 -37.34
CA MET A 1 -22.53 77.02 -36.18
C MET A 1 -23.34 76.43 -35.03
N ALA A 2 -22.72 75.67 -34.11
CA ALA A 2 -23.34 74.95 -32.98
C ALA A 2 -24.31 73.80 -33.40
N ASN A 3 -24.25 72.55 -32.90
CA ASN A 3 -24.16 71.98 -31.53
C ASN A 3 -25.53 72.01 -30.79
N MET A 4 -25.99 71.04 -29.99
CA MET A 4 -25.56 69.68 -29.52
C MET A 4 -26.81 69.01 -28.87
N LYS A 5 -26.99 67.71 -28.56
CA LYS A 5 -26.28 66.39 -28.54
C LYS A 5 -27.32 65.31 -28.98
N ILE A 6 -26.99 64.17 -29.61
CA ILE A 6 -26.41 62.90 -29.08
C ILE A 6 -27.17 62.25 -27.91
N LEU A 7 -27.92 61.18 -28.19
CA LEU A 7 -27.77 59.87 -27.53
C LEU A 7 -28.31 58.76 -28.44
N THR A 8 -27.44 57.85 -28.90
CA THR A 8 -27.83 56.71 -29.77
C THR A 8 -27.56 55.40 -29.03
N VAL A 9 -28.59 54.59 -28.80
CA VAL A 9 -28.45 53.24 -28.26
C VAL A 9 -28.33 52.25 -29.42
N VAL A 10 -27.17 51.62 -29.56
CA VAL A 10 -26.94 50.56 -30.56
C VAL A 10 -27.15 49.21 -29.89
N LEU A 11 -28.25 48.53 -30.21
CA LEU A 11 -28.46 47.14 -29.81
C LEU A 11 -27.77 46.21 -30.82
N LEU A 12 -26.56 45.77 -30.51
CA LEU A 12 -25.87 44.71 -31.26
C LEU A 12 -26.38 43.34 -30.81
N GLY A 13 -27.25 42.74 -31.63
CA GLY A 13 -27.78 41.40 -31.38
C GLY A 13 -26.73 40.32 -31.61
N PHE A 14 -26.15 39.80 -30.54
CA PHE A 14 -25.41 38.54 -30.59
C PHE A 14 -26.39 37.38 -30.80
N MET A 15 -26.39 36.77 -31.98
CA MET A 15 -26.93 35.42 -32.13
C MET A 15 -25.92 34.45 -31.51
N SER A 16 -26.22 33.97 -30.31
CA SER A 16 -25.49 32.87 -29.70
C SER A 16 -25.79 31.57 -30.46
N SER A 17 -24.88 31.20 -31.36
CA SER A 17 -24.81 29.84 -31.88
C SER A 17 -24.54 28.89 -30.72
N ALA A 18 -25.61 28.36 -30.12
CA ALA A 18 -25.53 27.31 -29.13
C ALA A 18 -24.99 26.05 -29.80
N ALA A 19 -23.66 25.89 -29.77
CA ALA A 19 -23.01 24.65 -30.16
C ALA A 19 -23.60 23.55 -29.28
N ILE A 20 -24.25 22.57 -29.91
CA ILE A 20 -24.64 21.34 -29.24
C ILE A 20 -23.34 20.58 -28.99
N PHE A 21 -22.72 20.87 -27.83
CA PHE A 21 -21.73 20.00 -27.25
C PHE A 21 -22.44 18.68 -26.93
N ASN A 22 -22.38 17.75 -27.88
CA ASN A 22 -22.48 16.34 -27.55
C ASN A 22 -21.36 16.08 -26.54
N SER A 23 -21.72 15.97 -25.27
CA SER A 23 -20.84 15.41 -24.26
C SER A 23 -20.58 13.96 -24.65
N VAL A 24 -19.50 13.76 -25.40
CA VAL A 24 -18.83 12.46 -25.43
C VAL A 24 -18.48 12.20 -23.98
N ASP A 25 -19.18 11.25 -23.36
CA ASP A 25 -18.88 10.81 -22.01
C ASP A 25 -17.43 10.33 -22.03
N ALA A 26 -16.57 10.99 -21.24
CA ALA A 26 -15.14 10.74 -21.30
C ALA A 26 -14.93 9.30 -20.88
N GLN A 27 -14.52 8.44 -21.84
CA GLN A 27 -14.69 6.99 -21.75
C GLN A 27 -13.75 6.41 -20.68
N ARG A 28 -14.18 6.53 -19.42
CA ARG A 28 -13.42 6.24 -18.23
C ARG A 28 -12.88 4.82 -18.30
N THR A 29 -11.57 4.68 -18.17
CA THR A 29 -10.90 3.38 -18.17
C THR A 29 -11.54 2.47 -17.12
N THR A 30 -12.30 1.48 -17.58
CA THR A 30 -12.91 0.46 -16.72
C THR A 30 -12.02 -0.76 -16.54
N LEU A 31 -10.99 -0.95 -17.37
CA LEU A 31 -10.13 -2.14 -17.37
C LEU A 31 -8.67 -1.76 -17.15
N LEU A 32 -8.05 -2.36 -16.12
CA LEU A 32 -6.62 -2.33 -15.87
C LEU A 32 -6.04 -3.74 -15.93
N PHE A 33 -5.13 -3.96 -16.88
CA PHE A 33 -4.28 -5.15 -16.89
C PHE A 33 -2.89 -4.79 -16.35
N ALA A 34 -2.28 -5.70 -15.60
CA ALA A 34 -0.95 -5.47 -15.01
C ALA A 34 -0.02 -6.66 -15.24
N PHE A 35 1.24 -6.37 -15.56
CA PHE A 35 2.31 -7.32 -15.83
C PHE A 35 3.57 -6.84 -15.11
N GLY A 36 4.41 -7.74 -14.61
CA GLY A 36 5.56 -7.29 -13.84
C GLY A 36 6.05 -8.25 -12.76
N ASP A 37 6.81 -7.67 -11.83
CA ASP A 37 7.32 -8.31 -10.63
C ASP A 37 6.57 -7.85 -9.36
N SER A 38 7.24 -7.91 -8.20
CA SER A 38 6.67 -7.59 -6.88
C SER A 38 6.25 -6.12 -6.74
N TYR A 39 6.73 -5.23 -7.62
CA TYR A 39 6.32 -3.83 -7.64
C TYR A 39 4.89 -3.65 -8.18
N ALA A 40 4.42 -4.60 -9.01
CA ALA A 40 3.06 -4.64 -9.56
C ALA A 40 2.20 -5.80 -9.01
N ASP A 41 2.79 -6.82 -8.39
CA ASP A 41 2.07 -8.00 -7.87
C ASP A 41 1.04 -7.63 -6.78
N VAL A 42 -0.16 -8.19 -6.92
CA VAL A 42 -1.31 -8.08 -5.99
C VAL A 42 -1.67 -9.42 -5.34
N GLY A 43 -0.79 -10.41 -5.45
CA GLY A 43 -0.89 -11.71 -4.79
C GLY A 43 -0.88 -12.94 -5.70
N ASN A 44 -0.23 -12.91 -6.86
CA ASN A 44 -0.08 -14.07 -7.75
C ASN A 44 0.87 -15.16 -7.22
N LYS A 45 1.52 -14.94 -6.07
CA LYS A 45 2.24 -15.99 -5.34
C LYS A 45 1.28 -16.97 -4.63
N PRO A 46 1.72 -18.22 -4.33
CA PRO A 46 0.98 -19.14 -3.48
C PRO A 46 0.70 -18.56 -2.09
N LYS A 47 -0.52 -18.76 -1.58
CA LYS A 47 -0.98 -18.33 -0.24
C LYS A 47 -0.46 -19.23 0.90
N SER A 48 0.05 -20.42 0.60
CA SER A 48 0.48 -21.40 1.59
C SER A 48 1.42 -22.46 0.97
N GLY A 49 1.95 -23.34 1.82
CA GLY A 49 2.90 -24.38 1.41
C GLY A 49 4.35 -23.90 1.37
N PRO A 50 5.30 -24.73 0.89
CA PRO A 50 6.73 -24.41 0.91
C PRO A 50 7.13 -23.23 0.03
N ASN A 51 6.29 -22.86 -0.95
CA ASN A 51 6.52 -21.77 -1.90
C ASN A 51 5.61 -20.55 -1.60
N VAL A 52 5.22 -20.34 -0.34
CA VAL A 52 4.39 -19.19 0.06
C VAL A 52 5.06 -17.87 -0.28
N GLY A 53 4.33 -16.95 -0.90
CA GLY A 53 4.84 -15.62 -1.23
C GLY A 53 5.02 -14.75 0.01
N LYS A 54 6.10 -13.98 0.09
CA LYS A 54 6.35 -13.06 1.22
C LYS A 54 5.19 -12.10 1.49
N GLY A 55 4.55 -11.56 0.44
CA GLY A 55 3.34 -10.73 0.56
C GLY A 55 2.09 -11.42 1.16
N TRP A 56 2.11 -12.75 1.34
CA TRP A 56 1.08 -13.52 2.07
C TRP A 56 1.47 -13.82 3.52
N VAL A 57 2.64 -13.39 3.99
CA VAL A 57 3.13 -13.60 5.35
C VAL A 57 3.04 -12.28 6.13
N TYR A 58 2.58 -12.33 7.38
CA TYR A 58 2.61 -11.14 8.25
C TYR A 58 4.08 -10.74 8.52
N PRO A 59 4.48 -9.45 8.44
CA PRO A 59 3.65 -8.26 8.55
C PRO A 59 3.27 -7.56 7.24
N TYR A 60 3.43 -8.20 6.07
CA TYR A 60 2.96 -7.60 4.81
C TYR A 60 1.44 -7.36 4.89
N GLY A 61 0.96 -6.21 4.41
CA GLY A 61 -0.45 -5.79 4.55
C GLY A 61 -0.89 -5.21 5.91
N ILE A 62 0.03 -4.97 6.85
CA ILE A 62 -0.27 -4.39 8.19
C ILE A 62 -0.84 -2.96 8.18
N THR A 63 -0.76 -2.25 7.06
CA THR A 63 -1.35 -0.91 6.86
C THR A 63 -2.59 -0.96 5.98
N TRP A 64 -2.65 -1.85 4.99
CA TRP A 64 -3.86 -2.15 4.21
C TRP A 64 -3.83 -3.58 3.64
N PRO A 65 -4.94 -4.35 3.63
CA PRO A 65 -6.28 -3.98 4.09
C PRO A 65 -6.49 -4.08 5.61
N GLN A 66 -5.53 -4.67 6.34
CA GLN A 66 -5.66 -5.13 7.73
C GLN A 66 -6.74 -6.22 7.96
N PRO A 67 -6.62 -7.02 9.03
CA PRO A 67 -5.37 -7.37 9.73
C PRO A 67 -4.50 -8.35 8.91
N ASN A 68 -5.02 -8.89 7.80
CA ASN A 68 -4.42 -9.99 7.06
C ASN A 68 -3.53 -9.53 5.89
N PRO A 69 -2.44 -10.27 5.58
CA PRO A 69 -1.68 -10.08 4.35
C PRO A 69 -2.53 -10.28 3.08
N ALA A 70 -2.34 -9.42 2.09
CA ALA A 70 -3.12 -9.39 0.85
C ALA A 70 -2.31 -9.72 -0.41
N GLY A 71 -1.16 -10.38 -0.26
CA GLY A 71 -0.31 -10.82 -1.37
C GLY A 71 0.64 -9.75 -1.92
N ARG A 72 0.48 -8.49 -1.51
CA ARG A 72 1.31 -7.35 -1.89
C ARG A 72 2.67 -7.41 -1.20
N PHE A 73 3.73 -7.05 -1.92
CA PHE A 73 5.08 -6.88 -1.36
C PHE A 73 5.24 -5.46 -0.78
N SER A 74 4.38 -5.10 0.17
CA SER A 74 4.42 -3.81 0.89
C SER A 74 3.67 -3.92 2.24
N ASP A 75 3.64 -2.86 3.05
CA ASP A 75 2.72 -2.78 4.19
C ASP A 75 1.26 -2.53 3.76
N GLY A 76 1.02 -2.18 2.49
CA GLY A 76 -0.32 -2.03 1.95
C GLY A 76 -0.40 -2.11 0.43
N LYS A 77 -1.15 -1.19 -0.18
CA LYS A 77 -1.32 -1.04 -1.63
C LYS A 77 0.02 -0.90 -2.36
N THR A 78 0.18 -1.63 -3.48
CA THR A 78 1.31 -1.46 -4.41
C THR A 78 0.99 -0.44 -5.50
N SER A 79 1.93 -0.19 -6.42
CA SER A 79 1.73 0.72 -7.55
C SER A 79 0.46 0.44 -8.36
N THR A 80 0.11 -0.84 -8.59
CA THR A 80 -1.09 -1.24 -9.35
C THR A 80 -2.39 -0.90 -8.61
N ASP A 81 -2.41 -1.06 -7.29
CA ASP A 81 -3.57 -0.69 -6.48
C ASP A 81 -3.83 0.83 -6.53
N TRP A 82 -2.77 1.64 -6.44
CA TRP A 82 -2.88 3.10 -6.55
C TRP A 82 -3.19 3.59 -7.98
N ILE A 83 -2.74 2.89 -9.02
CA ILE A 83 -3.16 3.16 -10.41
C ILE A 83 -4.67 2.87 -10.59
N ALA A 84 -5.18 1.81 -9.95
CA ALA A 84 -6.61 1.51 -9.94
C ALA A 84 -7.43 2.59 -9.20
N ASP A 85 -6.92 3.15 -8.10
CA ASP A 85 -7.52 4.30 -7.42
C ASP A 85 -7.51 5.56 -8.31
N LEU A 86 -6.40 5.82 -9.01
CA LEU A 86 -6.22 7.02 -9.85
C LEU A 86 -7.25 7.12 -10.99
N VAL A 87 -7.52 6.01 -11.70
CA VAL A 87 -8.62 5.97 -12.69
C VAL A 87 -9.99 5.80 -12.00
N GLY A 88 -10.00 5.31 -10.76
CA GLY A 88 -11.18 5.00 -9.95
C GLY A 88 -11.97 3.82 -10.50
N LEU A 89 -11.33 2.65 -10.55
CA LEU A 89 -12.00 1.38 -10.86
C LEU A 89 -13.03 1.03 -9.76
N PRO A 90 -14.15 0.37 -10.10
CA PRO A 90 -15.12 -0.08 -9.10
C PRO A 90 -14.61 -1.27 -8.27
N VAL A 91 -13.66 -2.06 -8.81
CA VAL A 91 -13.03 -3.22 -8.16
C VAL A 91 -11.53 -3.24 -8.52
N TYR A 92 -10.66 -3.67 -7.59
CA TYR A 92 -9.24 -3.87 -7.89
C TYR A 92 -9.05 -5.14 -8.74
N PRO A 93 -8.22 -5.11 -9.82
CA PRO A 93 -7.95 -6.30 -10.64
C PRO A 93 -7.45 -7.48 -9.80
N PRO A 94 -8.13 -8.65 -9.81
CA PRO A 94 -7.67 -9.82 -9.07
C PRO A 94 -6.35 -10.36 -9.65
N PRO A 95 -5.51 -11.02 -8.80
CA PRO A 95 -4.38 -11.78 -9.28
C PRO A 95 -4.86 -12.98 -10.13
N TYR A 96 -4.30 -13.14 -11.33
CA TYR A 96 -4.57 -14.23 -12.27
C TYR A 96 -4.57 -15.63 -11.64
N LEU A 97 -3.65 -15.92 -10.71
CA LEU A 97 -3.61 -17.22 -10.00
C LEU A 97 -4.94 -17.53 -9.25
N TYR A 98 -5.71 -16.52 -8.89
CA TYR A 98 -6.99 -16.64 -8.20
C TYR A 98 -8.14 -15.92 -8.94
N SER A 99 -8.01 -15.66 -10.26
CA SER A 99 -9.06 -14.97 -11.04
C SER A 99 -10.24 -15.87 -11.42
N ALA A 100 -10.07 -17.19 -11.41
CA ALA A 100 -11.12 -18.15 -11.72
C ALA A 100 -12.27 -18.09 -10.69
N GLY A 101 -13.37 -17.45 -11.06
CA GLY A 101 -14.52 -17.19 -10.17
C GLY A 101 -14.42 -15.90 -9.35
N ALA A 102 -13.42 -15.05 -9.62
CA ALA A 102 -13.37 -13.68 -9.12
C ALA A 102 -14.11 -12.72 -10.07
N ASP A 103 -14.31 -11.48 -9.64
CA ASP A 103 -14.80 -10.41 -10.50
C ASP A 103 -13.65 -9.84 -11.36
N THR A 104 -13.69 -10.12 -12.67
CA THR A 104 -12.72 -9.66 -13.68
C THR A 104 -13.23 -8.43 -14.46
N SER A 105 -14.36 -7.83 -14.07
CA SER A 105 -14.98 -6.70 -14.77
C SER A 105 -14.11 -5.43 -14.80
N SER A 106 -13.10 -5.36 -13.93
CA SER A 106 -12.13 -4.26 -13.86
C SER A 106 -10.74 -4.61 -14.42
N GLY A 107 -10.60 -5.76 -15.09
CA GLY A 107 -9.33 -6.28 -15.61
C GLY A 107 -8.70 -7.34 -14.69
N VAL A 108 -7.47 -7.77 -14.98
CA VAL A 108 -6.75 -8.83 -14.24
C VAL A 108 -5.25 -8.51 -14.13
N ASN A 109 -4.65 -8.83 -12.99
CA ASN A 109 -3.22 -8.67 -12.73
C ASN A 109 -2.46 -9.99 -12.91
N PHE A 110 -1.48 -10.00 -13.81
CA PHE A 110 -0.60 -11.12 -14.15
C PHE A 110 0.82 -10.98 -13.58
N ALA A 111 1.14 -9.87 -12.91
CA ALA A 111 2.46 -9.63 -12.32
C ALA A 111 2.78 -10.62 -11.18
N VAL A 112 4.01 -11.12 -11.11
CA VAL A 112 4.42 -12.16 -10.15
C VAL A 112 5.72 -11.75 -9.46
N GLY A 113 5.72 -11.68 -8.13
CA GLY A 113 6.87 -11.28 -7.32
C GLY A 113 8.18 -11.95 -7.75
N GLY A 114 9.21 -11.14 -8.04
CA GLY A 114 10.49 -11.64 -8.54
C GLY A 114 10.57 -11.94 -10.04
N SER A 115 9.50 -11.73 -10.83
CA SER A 115 9.51 -11.96 -12.28
C SER A 115 10.71 -11.31 -12.98
N CYS A 116 11.44 -12.12 -13.75
CA CYS A 116 12.49 -11.68 -14.65
C CYS A 116 11.99 -11.66 -16.11
N VAL A 117 12.68 -10.92 -16.98
CA VAL A 117 12.51 -11.00 -18.44
C VAL A 117 13.22 -12.24 -18.99
N THR A 118 14.39 -12.56 -18.43
CA THR A 118 15.12 -13.80 -18.69
C THR A 118 14.68 -14.91 -17.73
N TYR A 119 15.09 -16.17 -17.97
CA TYR A 119 14.83 -17.29 -17.07
C TYR A 119 15.76 -17.22 -15.85
N GLY A 120 15.48 -16.28 -14.95
CA GLY A 120 16.45 -15.71 -14.02
C GLY A 120 16.08 -15.80 -12.54
N ASN A 121 15.48 -16.91 -12.10
CA ASN A 121 15.32 -17.34 -10.68
C ASN A 121 14.41 -18.57 -10.54
N GLY A 122 13.50 -18.78 -11.49
CA GLY A 122 12.50 -19.86 -11.47
C GLY A 122 11.05 -19.38 -11.28
N ASP A 123 10.82 -18.07 -11.18
CA ASP A 123 9.48 -17.47 -11.18
C ASP A 123 8.91 -17.28 -12.59
N VAL A 124 7.62 -16.93 -12.65
CA VAL A 124 6.86 -16.72 -13.89
C VAL A 124 7.38 -15.47 -14.60
N THR A 125 8.20 -15.67 -15.63
CA THR A 125 8.79 -14.60 -16.46
C THR A 125 7.74 -13.71 -17.12
N LEU A 126 8.11 -12.49 -17.49
CA LEU A 126 7.24 -11.57 -18.25
C LEU A 126 6.62 -12.24 -19.49
N GLY A 127 7.40 -13.04 -20.23
CA GLY A 127 6.90 -13.78 -21.39
C GLY A 127 5.77 -14.74 -21.02
N SER A 128 5.95 -15.50 -19.94
CA SER A 128 4.93 -16.41 -19.40
C SER A 128 3.70 -15.69 -18.84
N GLN A 129 3.81 -14.44 -18.40
CA GLN A 129 2.67 -13.62 -18.02
C GLN A 129 1.84 -13.18 -19.24
N VAL A 130 2.50 -12.85 -20.36
CA VAL A 130 1.81 -12.59 -21.64
C VAL A 130 1.19 -13.87 -22.21
N ASP A 131 1.84 -15.03 -22.06
CA ASP A 131 1.26 -16.34 -22.43
C ASP A 131 -0.02 -16.64 -21.63
N ASN A 132 0.00 -16.35 -20.33
CA ASN A 132 -1.17 -16.46 -19.45
C ASN A 132 -2.30 -15.50 -19.83
N PHE A 133 -1.98 -14.27 -20.26
CA PHE A 133 -2.99 -13.32 -20.75
C PHE A 133 -3.60 -13.76 -22.09
N GLU A 134 -2.80 -14.28 -23.03
CA GLU A 134 -3.31 -14.87 -24.27
C GLU A 134 -4.21 -16.09 -23.99
N LEU A 135 -3.91 -16.88 -22.97
CA LEU A 135 -4.78 -17.98 -22.52
C LEU A 135 -6.08 -17.43 -21.90
N PHE A 136 -5.98 -16.42 -21.03
CA PHE A 136 -7.13 -15.81 -20.35
C PHE A 136 -8.14 -15.20 -21.32
N LEU A 137 -7.70 -14.50 -22.38
CA LEU A 137 -8.57 -13.94 -23.42
C LEU A 137 -9.36 -15.00 -24.22
N ARG A 138 -8.97 -16.28 -24.15
CA ARG A 138 -9.71 -17.41 -24.75
C ARG A 138 -10.82 -17.92 -23.84
N THR A 139 -10.81 -17.57 -22.56
CA THR A 139 -11.80 -17.96 -21.54
C THR A 139 -12.70 -16.80 -21.08
N ASP A 140 -12.17 -15.58 -21.06
CA ASP A 140 -12.89 -14.34 -20.72
C ASP A 140 -12.76 -13.36 -21.92
N PRO A 141 -13.71 -13.41 -22.89
CA PRO A 141 -13.53 -12.77 -24.19
C PRO A 141 -13.95 -11.29 -24.19
N TYR A 142 -13.08 -10.42 -23.66
CA TYR A 142 -13.19 -8.97 -23.82
C TYR A 142 -13.30 -8.57 -25.30
N SER A 143 -14.14 -7.57 -25.60
CA SER A 143 -14.23 -7.06 -26.98
C SER A 143 -12.93 -6.35 -27.38
N LYS A 144 -12.66 -6.30 -28.69
CA LYS A 144 -11.47 -5.58 -29.22
C LYS A 144 -11.46 -4.11 -28.80
N ASP A 145 -12.63 -3.48 -28.74
CA ASP A 145 -12.78 -2.09 -28.32
C ASP A 145 -12.56 -1.93 -26.81
N ALA A 146 -12.94 -2.92 -25.99
CA ALA A 146 -12.64 -2.93 -24.55
C ALA A 146 -11.13 -3.09 -24.30
N LEU A 147 -10.44 -3.97 -25.03
CA LEU A 147 -8.98 -4.12 -24.96
C LEU A 147 -8.24 -2.87 -25.46
N ALA A 148 -8.70 -2.26 -26.56
CA ALA A 148 -8.11 -1.04 -27.11
C ALA A 148 -8.30 0.18 -26.18
N ASN A 149 -9.41 0.26 -25.44
CA ASN A 149 -9.65 1.34 -24.47
C ASN A 149 -9.21 0.99 -23.03
N SER A 150 -8.71 -0.22 -22.79
CA SER A 150 -8.11 -0.60 -21.50
C SER A 150 -6.79 0.13 -21.26
N LEU A 151 -6.42 0.21 -19.98
CA LEU A 151 -5.09 0.62 -19.53
C LEU A 151 -4.28 -0.62 -19.17
N THR A 152 -3.00 -0.62 -19.53
CA THR A 152 -2.06 -1.66 -19.14
C THR A 152 -0.90 -1.05 -18.36
N PHE A 153 -0.46 -1.71 -17.29
CA PHE A 153 0.75 -1.36 -16.55
C PHE A 153 1.78 -2.49 -16.63
N VAL A 154 3.05 -2.15 -16.92
CA VAL A 154 4.15 -3.11 -17.06
C VAL A 154 5.32 -2.65 -16.18
N SER A 155 5.72 -3.46 -15.20
CA SER A 155 6.80 -3.14 -14.25
C SER A 155 7.67 -4.36 -13.97
N VAL A 156 8.74 -4.55 -14.75
CA VAL A 156 9.78 -5.57 -14.52
C VAL A 156 11.10 -4.86 -14.28
N VAL A 157 11.54 -4.84 -13.03
CA VAL A 157 12.58 -3.92 -12.56
C VAL A 157 13.58 -4.61 -11.64
N GLY A 158 14.87 -4.53 -11.99
CA GLY A 158 15.98 -5.00 -11.14
C GLY A 158 16.18 -6.51 -11.01
N ASN A 159 15.12 -7.33 -11.06
CA ASN A 159 15.16 -8.76 -10.76
C ASN A 159 16.15 -9.57 -11.64
N ASP A 160 16.23 -9.29 -12.94
CA ASP A 160 17.25 -9.87 -13.83
C ASP A 160 18.69 -9.57 -13.38
N TYR A 161 18.95 -8.35 -12.86
CA TYR A 161 20.27 -7.89 -12.48
C TYR A 161 20.77 -8.49 -11.15
N LEU A 162 19.87 -8.77 -10.20
CA LEU A 162 20.20 -9.56 -9.00
C LEU A 162 20.71 -10.97 -9.36
N ASN A 163 20.28 -11.48 -10.50
CA ASN A 163 20.61 -12.82 -11.00
C ASN A 163 21.77 -12.84 -12.00
N PHE A 164 22.26 -11.67 -12.44
CA PHE A 164 23.45 -11.56 -13.28
C PHE A 164 24.69 -12.15 -12.60
N LYS A 165 25.55 -12.83 -13.38
CA LYS A 165 26.78 -13.51 -12.92
C LYS A 165 28.01 -13.20 -13.79
N GLY A 166 27.89 -12.31 -14.77
CA GLY A 166 29.06 -11.83 -15.51
C GLY A 166 29.94 -10.94 -14.63
N THR A 167 31.19 -10.73 -15.04
CA THR A 167 32.22 -10.03 -14.25
C THR A 167 32.79 -8.80 -14.95
N THR A 168 32.39 -8.54 -16.19
CA THR A 168 32.86 -7.42 -17.01
C THR A 168 31.71 -6.51 -17.41
N SER A 169 32.02 -5.23 -17.65
CA SER A 169 31.06 -4.23 -18.14
C SER A 169 30.49 -4.59 -19.53
N VAL A 170 31.22 -5.38 -20.33
CA VAL A 170 30.78 -5.84 -21.66
C VAL A 170 29.70 -6.92 -21.53
N GLU A 171 29.88 -7.90 -20.64
CA GLU A 171 28.85 -8.89 -20.35
C GLU A 171 27.59 -8.23 -19.78
N LEU A 172 27.77 -7.21 -18.91
CA LEU A 172 26.65 -6.45 -18.34
C LEU A 172 25.91 -5.65 -19.41
N PHE A 173 26.61 -4.99 -20.32
CA PHE A 173 26.00 -4.26 -21.44
C PHE A 173 25.17 -5.18 -22.36
N VAL A 174 25.72 -6.33 -22.76
CA VAL A 174 25.02 -7.35 -23.56
C VAL A 174 23.82 -7.93 -22.79
N PHE A 175 23.91 -8.03 -21.46
CA PHE A 175 22.79 -8.46 -20.63
C PHE A 175 21.68 -7.40 -20.55
N ILE A 176 22.01 -6.10 -20.44
CA ILE A 176 21.02 -5.02 -20.52
C ILE A 176 20.30 -5.04 -21.87
N GLU A 177 21.04 -5.16 -22.97
CA GLU A 177 20.47 -5.27 -24.32
C GLU A 177 19.49 -6.44 -24.42
N ARG A 178 19.88 -7.63 -23.92
CA ARG A 178 19.03 -8.82 -23.89
C ARG A 178 17.76 -8.64 -23.04
N VAL A 179 17.88 -8.02 -21.87
CA VAL A 179 16.73 -7.74 -20.97
C VAL A 179 15.77 -6.77 -21.66
N VAL A 180 16.25 -5.64 -22.17
CA VAL A 180 15.38 -4.64 -22.81
C VAL A 180 14.76 -5.17 -24.12
N ALA A 181 15.49 -5.94 -24.92
CA ALA A 181 14.93 -6.61 -26.11
C ALA A 181 13.80 -7.58 -25.74
N GLY A 182 13.92 -8.29 -24.61
CA GLY A 182 12.85 -9.15 -24.09
C GLY A 182 11.63 -8.38 -23.56
N ILE A 183 11.83 -7.17 -23.00
CA ILE A 183 10.72 -6.26 -22.66
C ILE A 183 10.03 -5.80 -23.95
N GLN A 184 10.80 -5.31 -24.93
CA GLN A 184 10.28 -4.83 -26.21
C GLN A 184 9.46 -5.89 -26.96
N ALA A 185 9.95 -7.15 -27.00
CA ALA A 185 9.23 -8.26 -27.62
C ALA A 185 7.87 -8.52 -26.96
N ASN A 186 7.80 -8.46 -25.62
CA ASN A 186 6.54 -8.67 -24.90
C ASN A 186 5.60 -7.46 -24.96
N LEU A 187 6.14 -6.23 -25.03
CA LEU A 187 5.35 -5.03 -25.33
C LEU A 187 4.71 -5.09 -26.73
N GLN A 188 5.44 -5.60 -27.74
CA GLN A 188 4.87 -5.85 -29.07
C GLN A 188 3.75 -6.90 -28.98
N ARG A 189 3.96 -8.03 -28.29
CA ARG A 189 2.90 -9.04 -28.10
C ARG A 189 1.65 -8.48 -27.42
N LEU A 190 1.79 -7.62 -26.41
CA LEU A 190 0.66 -6.96 -25.75
C LEU A 190 -0.11 -6.04 -26.71
N TYR A 191 0.60 -5.33 -27.61
CA TYR A 191 -0.04 -4.60 -28.70
C TYR A 191 -0.74 -5.53 -29.70
N ASP A 192 -0.12 -6.64 -30.10
CA ASP A 192 -0.69 -7.61 -31.05
C ASP A 192 -1.97 -8.26 -30.49
N LEU A 193 -2.03 -8.47 -29.17
CA LEU A 193 -3.20 -8.96 -28.43
C LEU A 193 -4.32 -7.90 -28.25
N GLY A 194 -4.09 -6.64 -28.67
CA GLY A 194 -5.12 -5.60 -28.77
C GLY A 194 -5.00 -4.44 -27.78
N LEU A 195 -4.03 -4.45 -26.87
CA LEU A 195 -3.84 -3.39 -25.88
C LEU A 195 -3.21 -2.14 -26.52
N ARG A 196 -3.68 -0.93 -26.18
CA ARG A 196 -3.22 0.31 -26.84
C ARG A 196 -2.65 1.35 -25.88
N ASN A 197 -3.23 1.54 -24.69
CA ASN A 197 -2.74 2.46 -23.67
C ASN A 197 -1.87 1.67 -22.68
N VAL A 198 -0.55 1.82 -22.75
CA VAL A 198 0.39 1.01 -21.95
C VAL A 198 1.40 1.88 -21.23
N MET A 199 1.41 1.81 -19.90
CA MET A 199 2.40 2.44 -19.04
C MET A 199 3.50 1.44 -18.72
N VAL A 200 4.76 1.79 -19.00
CA VAL A 200 5.92 0.96 -18.70
C VAL A 200 6.78 1.66 -17.64
N ALA A 201 6.96 1.06 -16.47
CA ALA A 201 7.90 1.56 -15.48
C ALA A 201 9.34 1.41 -15.99
N ASN A 202 10.16 2.46 -15.86
CA ASN A 202 11.61 2.33 -16.00
C ASN A 202 12.25 1.83 -14.70
N MET A 203 13.56 1.56 -14.73
CA MET A 203 14.28 1.12 -13.56
C MET A 203 14.61 2.30 -12.64
N PHE A 204 14.09 2.28 -11.41
CA PHE A 204 14.44 3.22 -10.36
C PHE A 204 15.93 3.11 -9.97
N GLU A 205 16.45 4.08 -9.22
CA GLU A 205 17.84 4.06 -8.75
C GLU A 205 18.07 2.94 -7.72
N SER A 206 18.58 1.79 -8.19
CA SER A 206 18.73 0.60 -7.36
C SER A 206 19.74 0.78 -6.22
N ASP A 207 20.71 1.68 -6.36
CA ASP A 207 21.67 2.04 -5.32
C ASP A 207 21.06 2.60 -4.04
N CYS A 208 19.81 3.07 -4.10
CA CYS A 208 19.09 3.60 -2.96
C CYS A 208 18.30 2.53 -2.17
N LEU A 209 18.20 1.28 -2.66
CA LEU A 209 17.50 0.23 -1.93
C LEU A 209 18.23 -0.13 -0.64
N PRO A 210 17.50 -0.42 0.46
CA PRO A 210 18.14 -0.76 1.72
C PRO A 210 19.05 -1.99 1.66
N ILE A 211 18.82 -2.95 0.76
CA ILE A 211 19.73 -4.09 0.53
C ILE A 211 21.18 -3.65 0.19
N PHE A 212 21.36 -2.50 -0.47
CA PHE A 212 22.68 -1.93 -0.76
C PHE A 212 23.08 -0.90 0.30
N THR A 213 22.20 0.02 0.68
CA THR A 213 22.53 1.11 1.62
C THR A 213 22.79 0.61 3.05
N LYS A 214 22.31 -0.59 3.43
CA LYS A 214 22.71 -1.30 4.66
C LYS A 214 24.23 -1.41 4.83
N LYS A 215 25.00 -1.48 3.73
CA LYS A 215 26.48 -1.45 3.72
C LYS A 215 27.05 -0.19 4.40
N ASN A 216 26.39 0.96 4.27
CA ASN A 216 26.79 2.25 4.82
C ASN A 216 25.89 2.72 5.98
N GLY A 217 25.09 1.82 6.56
CA GLY A 217 24.17 2.14 7.66
C GLY A 217 22.95 2.96 7.24
N TYR A 218 22.50 2.83 5.98
CA TYR A 218 21.36 3.55 5.38
C TYR A 218 21.56 5.07 5.27
N THR A 219 22.81 5.52 5.11
CA THR A 219 23.19 6.95 5.13
C THR A 219 23.23 7.60 3.75
N ALA A 220 23.45 6.84 2.68
CA ALA A 220 23.46 7.33 1.30
C ALA A 220 23.18 6.19 0.30
N CYS A 221 22.78 6.53 -0.92
CA CYS A 221 22.76 5.57 -2.02
C CYS A 221 24.20 5.19 -2.42
N THR A 222 24.45 3.94 -2.83
CA THR A 222 25.82 3.41 -2.98
C THR A 222 26.60 3.84 -4.23
N GLY A 223 25.93 4.22 -5.32
CA GLY A 223 26.55 4.57 -6.61
C GLY A 223 27.25 3.42 -7.36
N GLU A 224 27.05 2.18 -6.95
CA GLU A 224 27.62 0.96 -7.56
C GLU A 224 26.85 0.51 -8.82
N THR A 225 25.57 0.86 -8.94
CA THR A 225 24.61 0.36 -9.95
C THR A 225 24.14 1.42 -10.95
N ALA A 226 24.10 2.69 -10.57
CA ALA A 226 23.55 3.81 -11.33
C ALA A 226 23.96 3.85 -12.83
N PRO A 227 25.22 3.55 -13.23
CA PRO A 227 25.60 3.54 -14.64
C PRO A 227 24.82 2.53 -15.50
N PHE A 228 24.50 1.34 -14.96
CA PHE A 228 23.75 0.33 -15.73
C PHE A 228 22.24 0.60 -15.72
N VAL A 229 21.72 1.19 -14.65
CA VAL A 229 20.33 1.66 -14.54
C VAL A 229 20.05 2.72 -15.63
N GLN A 230 20.95 3.69 -15.78
CA GLN A 230 20.84 4.74 -16.81
C GLN A 230 20.89 4.15 -18.24
N ILE A 231 21.74 3.16 -18.50
CA ILE A 231 21.80 2.48 -19.80
C ILE A 231 20.51 1.68 -20.06
N HIS A 232 20.00 0.94 -19.08
CA HIS A 232 18.70 0.25 -19.19
C HIS A 232 17.58 1.24 -19.54
N ASN A 233 17.47 2.34 -18.81
CA ASN A 233 16.42 3.33 -18.99
C ASN A 233 16.50 4.02 -20.36
N ALA A 234 17.71 4.34 -20.84
CA ALA A 234 17.91 4.88 -22.17
C ALA A 234 17.49 3.90 -23.27
N PHE A 235 17.83 2.61 -23.12
CA PHE A 235 17.45 1.55 -24.06
C PHE A 235 15.94 1.31 -24.03
N LEU A 236 15.31 1.24 -22.85
CA LEU A 236 13.87 1.06 -22.68
C LEU A 236 13.07 2.20 -23.31
N LEU A 237 13.50 3.45 -23.09
CA LEU A 237 12.91 4.63 -23.74
C LEU A 237 13.05 4.57 -25.28
N GLY A 238 14.15 4.02 -25.80
CA GLY A 238 14.34 3.73 -27.21
C GLY A 238 13.37 2.66 -27.73
N ALA A 239 13.22 1.54 -27.00
CA ALA A 239 12.33 0.44 -27.33
C ALA A 239 10.86 0.87 -27.37
N VAL A 240 10.37 1.57 -26.35
CA VAL A 240 8.98 2.06 -26.29
C VAL A 240 8.70 3.09 -27.39
N ARG A 241 9.66 3.98 -27.69
CA ARG A 241 9.56 4.90 -28.83
C ARG A 241 9.47 4.15 -30.17
N SER A 242 10.20 3.04 -30.31
CA SER A 242 10.14 2.17 -31.50
C SER A 242 8.78 1.48 -31.64
N ILE A 243 8.20 0.97 -30.54
CA ILE A 243 6.84 0.42 -30.53
C ILE A 243 5.83 1.46 -31.03
N ASN A 244 5.81 2.68 -30.46
CA ASN A 244 4.89 3.74 -30.90
C ASN A 244 5.08 4.15 -32.38
N ALA A 245 6.32 4.15 -32.87
CA ALA A 245 6.62 4.54 -34.25
C ALA A 245 6.22 3.48 -35.30
N LEU A 246 6.21 2.19 -34.92
CA LEU A 246 5.90 1.08 -35.81
C LEU A 246 4.44 0.61 -35.75
N ASN A 247 3.70 0.95 -34.69
CA ASN A 247 2.39 0.39 -34.38
C ASN A 247 1.28 1.47 -34.33
N PRO A 248 0.48 1.65 -35.40
CA PRO A 248 -0.56 2.68 -35.45
C PRO A 248 -1.58 2.59 -34.30
N GLY A 249 -1.73 3.69 -33.55
CA GLY A 249 -2.63 3.76 -32.40
C GLY A 249 -2.06 3.20 -31.09
N ALA A 250 -0.80 2.76 -31.06
CA ALA A 250 -0.10 2.54 -29.80
C ALA A 250 0.09 3.88 -29.07
N ARG A 251 -0.36 3.93 -27.82
CA ARG A 251 -0.10 5.00 -26.85
C ARG A 251 0.71 4.37 -25.70
N PHE A 252 1.99 4.10 -25.93
CA PHE A 252 2.86 3.53 -24.90
C PHE A 252 3.70 4.65 -24.28
N VAL A 253 3.68 4.76 -22.95
CA VAL A 253 4.40 5.79 -22.18
C VAL A 253 5.33 5.15 -21.16
N VAL A 254 6.40 5.85 -20.79
CA VAL A 254 7.31 5.39 -19.75
C VAL A 254 7.08 6.20 -18.47
N LEU A 255 6.77 5.54 -17.36
CA LEU A 255 6.74 6.15 -16.04
C LEU A 255 8.17 6.22 -15.51
N ASP A 256 8.67 7.44 -15.27
CA ASP A 256 10.05 7.68 -14.85
C ASP A 256 10.22 7.47 -13.34
N GLN A 257 10.19 6.20 -12.93
CA GLN A 257 10.49 5.78 -11.56
C GLN A 257 11.90 6.23 -11.14
N PHE A 258 12.89 6.26 -12.04
CA PHE A 258 14.23 6.77 -11.72
C PHE A 258 14.19 8.20 -11.17
N SER A 259 13.60 9.14 -11.92
CA SER A 259 13.48 10.52 -11.46
C SER A 259 12.53 10.64 -10.27
N ALA A 260 11.44 9.88 -10.23
CA ALA A 260 10.44 9.96 -9.16
C ALA A 260 10.94 9.47 -7.79
N PHE A 261 11.68 8.35 -7.74
CA PHE A 261 12.32 7.88 -6.51
C PHE A 261 13.42 8.83 -6.03
N ASN A 262 14.24 9.35 -6.95
CA ASN A 262 15.29 10.31 -6.60
C ASN A 262 14.70 11.62 -6.04
N GLN A 263 13.56 12.08 -6.58
CA GLN A 263 12.79 13.20 -6.02
C GLN A 263 12.27 12.89 -4.60
N LEU A 264 11.59 11.75 -4.42
CA LEU A 264 11.06 11.32 -3.11
C LEU A 264 12.15 11.20 -2.04
N ILE A 265 13.33 10.70 -2.40
CA ILE A 265 14.48 10.59 -1.48
C ILE A 265 15.06 11.98 -1.17
N ALA A 266 15.15 12.87 -2.16
CA ALA A 266 15.70 14.22 -1.98
C ALA A 266 14.81 15.14 -1.14
N THR A 267 13.48 15.04 -1.25
CA THR A 267 12.51 15.84 -0.47
C THR A 267 11.75 15.03 0.58
N ALA A 268 12.36 13.94 1.07
CA ALA A 268 11.77 13.01 2.04
C ALA A 268 11.17 13.72 3.28
N ASP A 269 11.96 14.59 3.93
CA ASP A 269 11.55 15.35 5.12
C ASP A 269 10.43 16.36 4.81
N GLU A 270 10.41 16.94 3.60
CA GLU A 270 9.38 17.91 3.16
C GLU A 270 8.00 17.24 3.01
N HIS A 271 8.00 15.97 2.60
CA HIS A 271 6.83 15.09 2.58
C HIS A 271 6.75 14.20 3.84
N GLY A 272 7.43 14.63 4.91
CA GLY A 272 7.41 14.08 6.25
C GLY A 272 7.85 12.61 6.40
N PHE A 273 8.43 11.97 5.38
CA PHE A 273 9.17 10.73 5.59
C PHE A 273 10.38 11.01 6.51
N THR A 274 10.73 10.09 7.41
CA THR A 274 11.76 10.31 8.46
C THR A 274 12.84 9.25 8.56
N ASP A 275 12.62 8.08 7.95
CA ASP A 275 13.57 6.96 8.01
C ASP A 275 14.42 6.86 6.72
N GLY A 276 14.15 7.70 5.72
CA GLY A 276 14.97 7.85 4.51
C GLY A 276 15.21 6.52 3.78
N LEU A 277 16.48 6.11 3.69
CA LEU A 277 16.93 4.89 3.00
C LEU A 277 16.87 3.63 3.87
N LYS A 278 16.34 3.73 5.10
CA LYS A 278 16.20 2.60 6.05
C LYS A 278 14.83 1.92 5.87
N PRO A 279 14.75 0.58 5.94
CA PRO A 279 13.49 -0.12 5.82
C PRO A 279 12.72 -0.11 7.15
N CYS A 280 11.39 -0.05 7.07
CA CYS A 280 10.55 -0.13 8.26
C CYS A 280 10.56 -1.53 8.90
N CYS A 281 10.51 -2.58 8.08
CA CYS A 281 10.55 -3.97 8.47
C CYS A 281 11.95 -4.56 8.16
N THR A 282 12.68 -4.99 9.19
CA THR A 282 14.03 -5.56 9.03
C THR A 282 14.23 -6.77 9.94
N GLY A 283 14.98 -7.76 9.46
CA GLY A 283 15.37 -8.92 10.25
C GLY A 283 16.19 -8.55 11.49
N THR A 284 16.06 -9.35 12.55
CA THR A 284 16.84 -9.23 13.80
C THR A 284 18.30 -9.62 13.62
N THR A 285 18.62 -10.36 12.56
CA THR A 285 19.98 -10.79 12.18
C THR A 285 20.24 -10.55 10.69
N ASN A 286 21.49 -10.73 10.26
CA ASN A 286 21.86 -10.63 8.84
C ASN A 286 21.44 -11.85 7.98
N SER A 287 20.88 -12.91 8.57
CA SER A 287 20.36 -14.09 7.86
C SER A 287 18.85 -14.26 8.01
N THR A 288 18.15 -13.16 8.34
CA THR A 288 16.70 -13.10 8.55
C THR A 288 16.14 -11.86 7.87
N TYR A 289 14.90 -11.95 7.41
CA TYR A 289 14.21 -10.94 6.60
C TYR A 289 12.84 -10.60 7.19
N CYS A 290 12.16 -9.60 6.61
CA CYS A 290 10.78 -9.28 6.96
C CYS A 290 9.88 -10.52 6.83
N GLY A 291 9.04 -10.78 7.83
CA GLY A 291 8.14 -11.94 7.86
C GLY A 291 8.81 -13.30 8.08
N ASP A 292 10.07 -13.36 8.53
CA ASP A 292 10.66 -14.62 9.02
C ASP A 292 10.22 -14.94 10.46
N VAL A 293 10.08 -16.22 10.78
CA VAL A 293 9.78 -16.73 12.13
C VAL A 293 10.70 -17.89 12.51
N ASP A 294 10.91 -18.09 13.81
CA ASP A 294 11.65 -19.27 14.31
C ASP A 294 10.77 -20.54 14.34
N ALA A 295 11.36 -21.66 14.75
CA ALA A 295 10.65 -22.94 14.85
C ALA A 295 9.56 -22.98 15.94
N SER A 296 9.43 -21.93 16.76
CA SER A 296 8.38 -21.73 17.77
C SER A 296 7.32 -20.70 17.33
N GLY A 297 7.47 -20.08 16.16
CA GLY A 297 6.60 -19.01 15.66
C GLY A 297 6.97 -17.60 16.13
N ASN A 298 8.08 -17.40 16.84
CA ASN A 298 8.53 -16.06 17.23
C ASN A 298 9.02 -15.28 16.01
N TRP A 299 8.68 -13.99 15.91
CA TRP A 299 9.12 -13.14 14.80
C TRP A 299 10.63 -12.91 14.84
N LEU A 300 11.30 -13.15 13.71
CA LEU A 300 12.73 -12.90 13.51
C LEU A 300 13.00 -11.55 12.82
N TYR A 301 12.07 -10.61 12.96
CA TYR A 301 12.16 -9.25 12.41
C TYR A 301 11.59 -8.23 13.40
N THR A 302 11.85 -6.96 13.12
CA THR A 302 11.29 -5.80 13.81
C THR A 302 10.54 -4.92 12.80
N VAL A 303 9.55 -4.15 13.27
CA VAL A 303 8.78 -3.20 12.46
C VAL A 303 8.86 -1.81 13.10
N CYS A 304 9.08 -0.77 12.30
CA CYS A 304 9.21 0.60 12.78
C CYS A 304 7.86 1.14 13.32
N LYS A 305 7.91 1.94 14.41
CA LYS A 305 6.70 2.51 15.03
C LYS A 305 5.94 3.50 14.13
N LYS A 306 6.61 4.13 13.15
CA LYS A 306 6.02 5.15 12.27
C LYS A 306 5.92 4.67 10.82
N ARG A 307 5.26 3.52 10.60
CA ARG A 307 5.12 2.84 9.29
C ARG A 307 4.86 3.81 8.12
N GLY A 308 3.88 4.70 8.26
CA GLY A 308 3.54 5.70 7.23
C GLY A 308 4.56 6.83 7.00
N ARG A 309 5.75 6.79 7.61
CA ARG A 309 6.86 7.75 7.42
C ARG A 309 8.16 7.10 6.93
N ALA A 310 8.14 5.81 6.60
CA ALA A 310 9.26 5.15 5.94
C ALA A 310 9.05 5.14 4.42
N ILE A 311 10.11 5.35 3.63
CA ILE A 311 10.05 5.20 2.17
C ILE A 311 10.01 3.70 1.83
N PHE A 312 10.89 2.92 2.47
CA PHE A 312 11.01 1.48 2.24
C PHE A 312 10.29 0.66 3.31
N TRP A 313 9.55 -0.34 2.86
CA TRP A 313 8.90 -1.32 3.71
C TRP A 313 9.89 -2.39 4.17
N ASP A 314 10.58 -3.04 3.24
CA ASP A 314 11.63 -4.03 3.49
C ASP A 314 12.92 -3.66 2.72
N ASP A 315 13.91 -4.56 2.68
CA ASP A 315 15.20 -4.30 2.02
C ASP A 315 15.12 -4.02 0.50
N LEU A 316 13.96 -4.22 -0.14
CA LEU A 316 13.73 -4.02 -1.58
C LEU A 316 12.51 -3.14 -1.92
N HIS A 317 11.41 -3.22 -1.17
CA HIS A 317 10.11 -2.70 -1.62
C HIS A 317 9.70 -1.38 -0.92
N PRO A 318 9.00 -0.45 -1.61
CA PRO A 318 8.44 0.75 -0.98
C PRO A 318 7.25 0.46 -0.04
N THR A 319 7.00 1.38 0.89
CA THR A 319 5.74 1.41 1.66
C THR A 319 4.55 1.82 0.78
N MET A 320 3.34 1.56 1.29
CA MET A 320 2.09 2.00 0.68
C MET A 320 2.06 3.50 0.41
N TRP A 321 2.62 4.30 1.32
CA TRP A 321 2.62 5.76 1.22
C TRP A 321 3.73 6.31 0.31
N ALA A 322 4.87 5.61 0.20
CA ALA A 322 5.83 5.88 -0.86
C ALA A 322 5.23 5.57 -2.24
N TRP A 323 4.47 4.48 -2.39
CA TRP A 323 3.75 4.20 -3.64
C TRP A 323 2.70 5.26 -3.96
N HIS A 324 1.93 5.72 -2.98
CA HIS A 324 0.98 6.84 -3.15
C HIS A 324 1.68 8.09 -3.68
N TYR A 325 2.79 8.49 -3.06
CA TYR A 325 3.59 9.64 -3.48
C TYR A 325 4.05 9.51 -4.94
N LEU A 326 4.63 8.37 -5.31
CA LEU A 326 5.15 8.12 -6.66
C LEU A 326 4.03 8.16 -7.72
N ILE A 327 2.86 7.58 -7.44
CA ILE A 327 1.72 7.62 -8.36
C ILE A 327 1.16 9.05 -8.48
N GLU A 328 1.03 9.81 -7.39
CA GLU A 328 0.58 11.21 -7.49
C GLU A 328 1.62 12.14 -8.12
N LEU A 329 2.91 11.81 -8.06
CA LEU A 329 3.96 12.50 -8.81
C LEU A 329 3.76 12.30 -10.32
N PHE A 330 3.51 11.07 -10.79
CA PHE A 330 3.13 10.80 -12.19
C PHE A 330 1.79 11.48 -12.56
N ALA A 331 0.81 11.46 -11.65
CA ALA A 331 -0.53 12.00 -11.85
C ALA A 331 -0.55 13.53 -12.04
N SER A 332 0.21 14.26 -11.22
CA SER A 332 0.11 15.71 -11.07
C SER A 332 1.32 16.51 -11.59
N GLN A 333 2.52 15.93 -11.66
CA GLN A 333 3.74 16.68 -12.02
C GLN A 333 4.20 16.42 -13.46
N PRO A 334 4.68 17.46 -14.17
CA PRO A 334 5.22 17.30 -15.51
C PRO A 334 6.57 16.57 -15.50
N ASN A 335 6.94 16.01 -16.66
CA ASN A 335 8.22 15.35 -16.97
C ASN A 335 8.42 13.94 -16.39
N TYR A 336 7.60 13.47 -15.42
CA TYR A 336 7.70 12.10 -14.90
C TYR A 336 6.99 11.04 -15.77
N VAL A 337 6.30 11.46 -16.85
CA VAL A 337 5.68 10.58 -17.84
C VAL A 337 6.31 10.87 -19.21
N LEU A 338 7.20 9.99 -19.65
CA LEU A 338 7.95 10.15 -20.90
C LEU A 338 7.19 9.54 -22.08
N LEU A 339 7.35 10.14 -23.26
CA LEU A 339 6.64 9.78 -24.51
C LEU A 339 5.12 10.02 -24.51
N ALA A 340 4.55 10.62 -23.46
CA ALA A 340 3.15 11.05 -23.45
C ALA A 340 2.89 12.22 -24.43
N ASP A 341 1.66 12.29 -24.93
CA ASP A 341 1.10 13.43 -25.68
C ASP A 341 0.55 14.54 -24.76
N ALA A 342 0.70 14.38 -23.43
CA ALA A 342 0.27 15.33 -22.41
C ALA A 342 1.33 15.46 -21.28
N PRO A 343 1.39 16.61 -20.55
CA PRO A 343 2.37 16.82 -19.48
C PRO A 343 2.32 15.84 -18.30
N THR A 344 1.14 15.40 -17.85
CA THR A 344 0.95 14.54 -16.67
C THR A 344 0.11 13.30 -16.97
N LEU A 345 0.15 12.30 -16.09
CA LEU A 345 -0.63 11.07 -16.26
C LEU A 345 -2.14 11.31 -16.20
N ARG A 346 -2.65 12.21 -15.34
CA ARG A 346 -4.09 12.58 -15.32
C ARG A 346 -4.55 13.12 -16.67
N GLN A 347 -3.73 13.99 -17.28
CA GLN A 347 -4.03 14.58 -18.58
C GLN A 347 -3.92 13.57 -19.72
N TRP A 348 -2.93 12.67 -19.68
CA TRP A 348 -2.77 11.57 -20.64
C TRP A 348 -3.93 10.56 -20.62
N LEU A 349 -4.48 10.31 -19.43
CA LEU A 349 -5.67 9.48 -19.17
C LEU A 349 -7.00 10.23 -19.37
N GLN A 350 -6.97 11.52 -19.70
CA GLN A 350 -8.17 12.38 -19.86
C GLN A 350 -9.08 12.43 -18.62
N ILE A 351 -8.49 12.32 -17.42
CA ILE A 351 -9.21 12.43 -16.14
C ILE A 351 -9.54 13.91 -15.90
N ASN A 352 -10.84 14.23 -15.79
CA ASN A 352 -11.31 15.60 -15.55
C ASN A 352 -11.03 16.03 -14.10
N ASP A 353 -10.17 17.03 -13.92
CA ASP A 353 -9.89 17.63 -12.60
C ASP A 353 -11.11 18.37 -12.05
N ALA A 354 -11.81 17.71 -11.11
CA ALA A 354 -12.89 18.29 -10.32
C ALA A 354 -12.76 18.03 -8.81
N SER A 355 -11.79 17.21 -8.36
CA SER A 355 -11.63 16.88 -6.95
C SER A 355 -10.23 16.41 -6.53
N GLN A 356 -9.86 16.82 -5.31
CA GLN A 356 -8.73 16.39 -4.47
C GLN A 356 -7.38 17.12 -4.61
N GLU A 357 -6.63 17.06 -3.51
CA GLU A 357 -5.55 17.99 -3.12
C GLU A 357 -4.15 17.58 -3.62
N PRO A 358 -3.16 18.51 -3.62
CA PRO A 358 -1.77 18.20 -3.94
C PRO A 358 -1.14 17.16 -3.00
N ILE A 359 -0.01 16.60 -3.46
CA ILE A 359 0.71 15.45 -2.88
C ILE A 359 0.91 15.57 -1.36
N ALA A 360 0.06 14.88 -0.59
CA ALA A 360 0.12 14.82 0.85
C ALA A 360 0.58 13.43 1.33
N ALA A 361 1.75 13.41 1.97
CA ALA A 361 2.17 12.40 2.93
C ALA A 361 2.86 13.14 4.10
N PRO A 362 2.88 12.60 5.33
CA PRO A 362 2.35 11.32 5.77
C PRO A 362 1.04 11.46 6.58
N MET A 363 0.05 10.62 6.25
CA MET A 363 -1.32 10.61 6.80
C MET A 363 -2.15 11.87 6.49
N PRO A 364 -3.49 11.75 6.43
CA PRO A 364 -4.37 12.87 6.74
C PRO A 364 -4.08 13.44 8.13
N GLN A 365 -4.49 14.70 8.38
CA GLN A 365 -4.65 15.20 9.74
C GLN A 365 -5.48 14.20 10.57
N PRO A 366 -5.21 14.03 11.88
CA PRO A 366 -5.93 13.09 12.72
C PRO A 366 -7.44 13.30 12.58
N ASP A 367 -8.16 12.33 12.00
CA ASP A 367 -9.59 12.42 11.71
C ASP A 367 -10.37 12.25 13.01
N LEU A 368 -10.42 13.36 13.77
CA LEU A 368 -11.14 13.48 15.02
C LEU A 368 -12.62 13.14 14.80
N THR A 369 -13.25 13.62 13.72
CA THR A 369 -14.67 13.37 13.42
C THR A 369 -15.02 11.88 13.37
N ARG A 370 -14.20 11.08 12.69
CA ARG A 370 -14.39 9.62 12.60
C ARG A 370 -14.02 8.93 13.92
N ALA A 371 -13.00 9.41 14.64
CA ALA A 371 -12.68 8.92 15.97
C ALA A 371 -13.82 9.17 16.98
N SER A 372 -14.42 10.37 16.99
CA SER A 372 -15.62 10.71 17.78
C SER A 372 -16.77 9.73 17.46
N GLY A 373 -17.02 9.48 16.18
CA GLY A 373 -18.10 8.59 15.73
C GLY A 373 -17.89 7.14 16.15
N GLN A 374 -16.67 6.61 16.03
CA GLN A 374 -16.31 5.27 16.51
C GLN A 374 -16.44 5.15 18.04
N ILE A 375 -15.99 6.17 18.78
CA ILE A 375 -16.06 6.20 20.25
C ILE A 375 -17.51 6.31 20.73
N GLN A 376 -18.34 7.13 20.10
CA GLN A 376 -19.76 7.23 20.44
C GLN A 376 -20.46 5.89 20.22
N ALA A 377 -20.23 5.21 19.09
CA ALA A 377 -20.78 3.88 18.85
C ALA A 377 -20.27 2.80 19.85
N ALA A 378 -19.04 2.95 20.34
CA ALA A 378 -18.50 2.10 21.39
C ALA A 378 -19.15 2.38 22.76
N PHE A 379 -19.36 3.65 23.11
CA PHE A 379 -20.09 4.05 24.32
C PHE A 379 -21.55 3.59 24.27
N ASP A 380 -22.24 3.77 23.14
CA ASP A 380 -23.63 3.35 22.94
C ASP A 380 -23.79 1.83 23.13
N CYS A 381 -22.83 1.04 22.65
CA CYS A 381 -22.79 -0.41 22.90
C CYS A 381 -22.50 -0.78 24.36
N LEU A 382 -21.76 0.05 25.10
CA LEU A 382 -21.40 -0.19 26.51
C LEU A 382 -22.45 0.32 27.51
N LEU A 383 -23.32 1.26 27.15
CA LEU A 383 -24.31 1.88 28.06
C LEU A 383 -25.20 0.86 28.79
N ASP A 384 -25.69 -0.17 28.10
CA ASP A 384 -26.53 -1.22 28.69
C ASP A 384 -25.73 -2.30 29.46
N LYS A 385 -24.40 -2.32 29.35
CA LYS A 385 -23.53 -3.36 29.90
C LYS A 385 -23.23 -3.07 31.37
N ARG A 386 -24.15 -3.42 32.27
CA ARG A 386 -24.06 -3.19 33.73
C ARG A 386 -22.79 -3.69 34.45
N ASN A 387 -21.95 -4.51 33.81
CA ASN A 387 -20.63 -4.94 34.34
C ASN A 387 -19.45 -4.04 33.88
N TYR A 388 -19.71 -2.96 33.13
CA TYR A 388 -18.69 -2.09 32.52
C TYR A 388 -18.95 -0.58 32.71
N SER A 389 -19.86 -0.21 33.63
CA SER A 389 -20.22 1.20 33.89
C SER A 389 -19.09 2.03 34.50
N GLU A 390 -18.21 1.43 35.30
CA GLU A 390 -17.01 2.09 35.85
C GLU A 390 -15.94 2.21 34.76
N SER A 391 -15.81 1.17 33.93
CA SER A 391 -14.96 1.14 32.74
C SER A 391 -15.34 2.21 31.72
N LEU A 392 -16.63 2.44 31.50
CA LEU A 392 -17.16 3.47 30.59
C LEU A 392 -16.77 4.87 31.05
N GLY A 393 -16.90 5.18 32.35
CA GLY A 393 -16.42 6.44 32.92
C GLY A 393 -14.91 6.63 32.78
N LEU A 394 -14.13 5.55 32.88
CA LEU A 394 -12.69 5.61 32.65
C LEU A 394 -12.35 5.86 31.18
N LEU A 395 -13.02 5.18 30.24
CA LEU A 395 -12.87 5.43 28.79
C LEU A 395 -13.27 6.87 28.39
N GLN A 396 -14.21 7.49 29.10
CA GLN A 396 -14.58 8.90 28.92
C GLN A 396 -13.57 9.89 29.53
N SER A 397 -12.81 9.47 30.55
CA SER A 397 -11.73 10.28 31.16
C SER A 397 -10.38 10.14 30.44
N PHE A 398 -10.17 9.02 29.77
CA PHE A 398 -9.02 8.74 28.93
C PHE A 398 -9.19 9.46 27.58
N ASN A 399 -8.13 10.09 27.07
CA ASN A 399 -8.20 10.80 25.79
C ASN A 399 -8.08 9.84 24.58
N LEU A 400 -8.98 8.84 24.55
CA LEU A 400 -9.09 7.84 23.50
C LEU A 400 -9.35 8.48 22.13
N GLU A 401 -10.05 9.61 22.09
CA GLU A 401 -10.38 10.34 20.85
C GLU A 401 -9.12 10.87 20.15
N VAL A 402 -8.25 11.60 20.86
CA VAL A 402 -6.96 12.03 20.31
C VAL A 402 -6.09 10.82 19.98
N LEU A 403 -6.09 9.77 20.81
CA LEU A 403 -5.26 8.59 20.56
C LEU A 403 -5.69 7.79 19.32
N LEU A 404 -6.99 7.58 19.10
CA LEU A 404 -7.50 6.93 17.89
C LEU A 404 -7.34 7.83 16.67
N ALA A 405 -7.57 9.15 16.81
CA ALA A 405 -7.39 10.08 15.70
C ALA A 405 -5.93 10.14 15.23
N LEU A 406 -4.96 10.06 16.15
CA LEU A 406 -3.53 9.93 15.84
C LEU A 406 -3.14 8.58 15.21
N TYR A 407 -4.06 7.61 15.12
CA TYR A 407 -3.76 6.25 14.69
C TYR A 407 -4.18 5.96 13.23
N PRO A 408 -3.23 5.67 12.29
CA PRO A 408 -3.47 5.76 10.85
C PRO A 408 -4.65 4.97 10.27
N SER A 409 -4.98 3.80 10.81
CA SER A 409 -6.13 3.01 10.31
C SER A 409 -7.45 3.39 10.98
N GLN A 410 -7.40 3.92 12.20
CA GLN A 410 -8.52 3.95 13.16
C GLN A 410 -9.20 2.57 13.27
N ILE A 411 -8.38 1.52 13.36
CA ILE A 411 -8.81 0.14 13.58
C ILE A 411 -8.06 -0.41 14.79
N VAL A 412 -8.79 -0.73 15.86
CA VAL A 412 -8.19 -1.19 17.13
C VAL A 412 -8.96 -2.32 17.81
N THR A 413 -8.29 -2.99 18.72
CA THR A 413 -8.85 -3.98 19.63
C THR A 413 -8.69 -3.46 21.07
N VAL A 414 -9.78 -3.30 21.81
CA VAL A 414 -9.77 -2.76 23.18
C VAL A 414 -10.00 -3.89 24.16
N PHE A 415 -9.03 -4.13 25.05
CA PHE A 415 -9.20 -5.03 26.18
C PHE A 415 -9.73 -4.23 27.37
N LEU A 416 -11.02 -4.29 27.65
CA LEU A 416 -11.70 -3.43 28.62
C LEU A 416 -11.82 -4.14 29.99
N PRO A 417 -11.21 -3.65 31.07
CA PRO A 417 -11.39 -4.24 32.39
C PRO A 417 -12.83 -4.05 32.86
N SER A 418 -13.42 -5.08 33.46
CA SER A 418 -14.76 -5.02 34.04
C SER A 418 -14.82 -4.21 35.34
N ASN A 419 -16.04 -3.85 35.77
CA ASN A 419 -16.33 -3.35 37.11
C ASN A 419 -15.81 -4.31 38.22
N GLY A 420 -15.71 -5.61 37.92
CA GLY A 420 -15.07 -6.60 38.80
C GLY A 420 -13.55 -6.44 38.84
N ALA A 421 -12.91 -6.26 37.68
CA ALA A 421 -11.47 -6.03 37.56
C ALA A 421 -11.00 -4.80 38.34
N PHE A 422 -11.69 -3.66 38.19
CA PHE A 422 -11.37 -2.44 38.93
C PHE A 422 -11.55 -2.59 40.45
N LYS A 423 -12.51 -3.40 40.91
CA LYS A 423 -12.73 -3.69 42.34
C LYS A 423 -11.75 -4.71 42.93
N ALA A 424 -11.20 -5.60 42.10
CA ALA A 424 -10.14 -6.53 42.46
C ALA A 424 -8.73 -5.91 42.41
N THR A 425 -8.59 -4.75 41.76
CA THR A 425 -7.33 -4.02 41.65
C THR A 425 -7.01 -3.30 42.97
N ASP A 426 -5.74 -3.32 43.40
CA ASP A 426 -5.31 -2.65 44.63
C ASP A 426 -5.59 -1.14 44.57
N LYS A 427 -6.27 -0.62 45.60
CA LYS A 427 -6.54 0.81 45.72
C LYS A 427 -5.24 1.63 45.81
N ALA A 428 -4.22 1.15 46.53
CA ALA A 428 -2.92 1.83 46.63
C ALA A 428 -2.09 1.78 45.33
N PHE A 429 -2.51 0.96 44.35
CA PHE A 429 -2.05 1.04 42.97
C PHE A 429 -2.87 2.06 42.16
N ILE A 430 -4.20 2.03 42.24
CA ILE A 430 -5.07 3.02 41.56
C ILE A 430 -4.70 4.46 41.98
N ASP A 431 -4.58 4.69 43.29
CA ASP A 431 -4.17 5.98 43.87
C ASP A 431 -2.78 6.43 43.33
N ARG A 432 -1.87 5.50 43.00
CA ARG A 432 -0.57 5.80 42.36
C ARG A 432 -0.69 6.15 40.87
N VAL A 433 -1.47 5.41 40.08
CA VAL A 433 -1.66 5.71 38.64
C VAL A 433 -2.23 7.12 38.45
N PHE A 434 -3.14 7.55 39.32
CA PHE A 434 -3.63 8.93 39.35
C PHE A 434 -2.57 9.93 39.86
N ALA A 435 -1.84 9.63 40.95
CA ALA A 435 -0.82 10.53 41.50
C ALA A 435 0.39 10.74 40.56
N GLU A 436 0.78 9.72 39.80
CA GLU A 436 1.84 9.78 38.78
C GLU A 436 1.34 10.27 37.40
N ASN A 437 0.04 10.58 37.28
CA ASN A 437 -0.62 11.01 36.03
C ASN A 437 -0.49 10.01 34.85
N LYS A 438 -0.32 8.72 35.17
CA LYS A 438 -0.11 7.61 34.21
C LYS A 438 -1.41 7.04 33.60
N VAL A 439 -2.57 7.62 33.90
CA VAL A 439 -3.89 7.16 33.42
C VAL A 439 -3.91 6.97 31.90
N ASN A 440 -3.29 7.89 31.15
CA ASN A 440 -3.22 7.80 29.68
C ASN A 440 -2.25 6.71 29.17
N GLU A 441 -1.17 6.43 29.91
CA GLU A 441 -0.19 5.38 29.57
C GLU A 441 -0.80 3.99 29.76
N VAL A 442 -1.40 3.76 30.94
CA VAL A 442 -2.14 2.53 31.25
C VAL A 442 -3.33 2.37 30.32
N GLY A 443 -4.13 3.41 30.09
CA GLY A 443 -5.26 3.38 29.16
C GLY A 443 -4.85 3.03 27.73
N ALA A 444 -3.75 3.59 27.24
CA ALA A 444 -3.21 3.26 25.91
C ALA A 444 -2.71 1.81 25.81
N TYR A 445 -2.14 1.24 26.87
CA TYR A 445 -1.71 -0.17 26.87
C TYR A 445 -2.88 -1.17 26.77
N HIS A 446 -4.12 -0.75 27.06
CA HIS A 446 -5.32 -1.58 26.85
C HIS A 446 -5.85 -1.56 25.41
N VAL A 447 -5.28 -0.72 24.52
CA VAL A 447 -5.70 -0.58 23.12
C VAL A 447 -4.62 -1.16 22.21
N ALA A 448 -4.97 -2.16 21.41
CA ALA A 448 -4.08 -2.84 20.47
C ALA A 448 -4.32 -2.41 19.01
N GLU A 449 -3.25 -2.40 18.21
CA GLU A 449 -3.26 -2.09 16.78
C GLU A 449 -3.99 -3.17 15.97
N GLY A 450 -5.07 -2.83 15.25
CA GLY A 450 -5.78 -3.75 14.36
C GLY A 450 -6.99 -4.48 15.00
N TYR A 451 -7.69 -5.26 14.18
CA TYR A 451 -8.99 -5.86 14.51
C TYR A 451 -8.88 -7.36 14.79
N PHE A 452 -9.11 -7.77 16.03
CA PHE A 452 -8.89 -9.15 16.49
C PHE A 452 -10.15 -9.77 17.12
N ASP A 453 -11.20 -10.00 16.32
CA ASP A 453 -12.32 -10.88 16.69
C ASP A 453 -11.80 -12.22 17.24
N LEU A 454 -12.39 -12.77 18.31
CA LEU A 454 -12.06 -14.10 18.81
C LEU A 454 -12.10 -15.22 17.76
N ASN A 455 -12.98 -15.15 16.75
CA ASN A 455 -12.99 -16.10 15.62
C ASN A 455 -11.66 -16.08 14.85
N LEU A 456 -11.05 -14.89 14.73
CA LEU A 456 -9.76 -14.68 14.09
C LEU A 456 -8.60 -15.03 15.04
N ILE A 457 -8.63 -14.57 16.30
CA ILE A 457 -7.60 -14.86 17.32
C ILE A 457 -7.45 -16.38 17.52
N SER A 458 -8.55 -17.11 17.71
CA SER A 458 -8.52 -18.56 17.96
C SER A 458 -7.94 -19.38 16.81
N THR A 459 -8.04 -18.84 15.59
CA THR A 459 -7.52 -19.42 14.35
C THR A 459 -6.05 -19.05 14.11
N MET A 460 -5.67 -17.77 14.29
CA MET A 460 -4.30 -17.29 14.06
C MET A 460 -3.33 -17.57 15.21
N ARG A 461 -3.85 -17.62 16.45
CA ARG A 461 -3.11 -17.78 17.72
C ARG A 461 -1.83 -16.95 17.85
N PRO A 462 -1.85 -15.63 17.58
CA PRO A 462 -0.67 -14.78 17.73
C PRO A 462 -0.19 -14.78 19.20
N SER A 463 1.12 -14.90 19.42
CA SER A 463 1.72 -14.94 20.78
C SER A 463 1.65 -13.59 21.53
N TYR A 464 1.33 -12.52 20.82
CA TYR A 464 1.10 -11.18 21.35
C TYR A 464 0.35 -10.32 20.32
N VAL A 465 -0.18 -9.18 20.77
CA VAL A 465 -0.60 -8.07 19.91
C VAL A 465 0.16 -6.80 20.30
N THR A 466 0.32 -5.87 19.35
CA THR A 466 1.01 -4.60 19.61
C THR A 466 0.02 -3.60 20.21
N SER A 467 0.35 -2.95 21.33
CA SER A 467 -0.40 -1.80 21.84
C SER A 467 -0.19 -0.58 20.95
N VAL A 468 -1.08 0.41 21.04
CA VAL A 468 -0.90 1.73 20.41
C VAL A 468 0.28 2.53 20.99
N THR A 469 0.82 2.15 22.16
CA THR A 469 2.13 2.65 22.65
C THR A 469 3.32 2.04 21.91
N GLY A 470 3.09 1.00 21.10
CA GLY A 470 4.11 0.21 20.41
C GLY A 470 4.88 -0.71 21.37
N GLU A 471 4.20 -1.23 22.38
CA GLU A 471 4.67 -2.29 23.28
C GLU A 471 3.95 -3.60 22.95
N GLN A 472 4.49 -4.74 23.35
CA GLN A 472 3.83 -6.02 23.13
C GLN A 472 2.93 -6.36 24.33
N ILE A 473 1.71 -6.79 24.02
CA ILE A 473 0.73 -7.36 24.96
C ILE A 473 0.72 -8.87 24.70
N PRO A 474 1.37 -9.70 25.55
CA PRO A 474 1.37 -11.15 25.37
C PRO A 474 -0.04 -11.74 25.32
N LEU A 475 -0.21 -12.81 24.53
CA LEU A 475 -1.44 -13.58 24.45
C LEU A 475 -1.12 -15.06 24.70
N THR A 476 -1.93 -15.70 25.55
CA THR A 476 -1.74 -17.10 25.95
C THR A 476 -3.05 -17.87 25.85
N TYR A 477 -2.98 -19.09 25.31
CA TYR A 477 -4.13 -19.92 24.98
C TYR A 477 -4.05 -21.25 25.70
N ASN A 478 -5.10 -21.62 26.45
CA ASN A 478 -5.20 -22.92 27.11
C ASN A 478 -6.68 -23.33 27.27
N ASP A 479 -6.94 -24.51 27.82
CA ASP A 479 -8.29 -25.08 27.97
C ASP A 479 -9.23 -24.25 28.88
N GLN A 480 -8.69 -23.30 29.65
CA GLN A 480 -9.47 -22.38 30.48
C GLN A 480 -9.85 -21.09 29.75
N GLY A 481 -9.24 -20.78 28.59
CA GLY A 481 -9.58 -19.62 27.76
C GLY A 481 -8.36 -18.89 27.17
N ILE A 482 -8.55 -17.60 26.90
CA ILE A 482 -7.54 -16.69 26.35
C ILE A 482 -7.13 -15.71 27.45
N PHE A 483 -5.82 -15.55 27.62
CA PHE A 483 -5.20 -14.66 28.59
C PHE A 483 -4.37 -13.60 27.88
N VAL A 484 -4.30 -12.41 28.48
CA VAL A 484 -3.82 -11.17 27.89
C VAL A 484 -2.85 -10.48 28.86
N GLY A 485 -1.76 -9.95 28.33
CA GLY A 485 -0.75 -9.20 29.07
C GLY A 485 0.31 -10.08 29.73
N VAL A 486 1.24 -9.39 30.41
CA VAL A 486 2.41 -9.99 31.07
C VAL A 486 1.99 -11.11 32.02
N ASN A 487 2.70 -12.24 32.01
CA ASN A 487 2.45 -13.41 32.87
C ASN A 487 1.01 -13.96 32.82
N SER A 488 0.24 -13.73 31.74
CA SER A 488 -1.19 -14.07 31.64
C SER A 488 -2.07 -13.34 32.67
N GLN A 489 -1.71 -12.09 33.02
CA GLN A 489 -2.33 -11.31 34.13
C GLN A 489 -3.85 -11.12 34.05
N ALA A 490 -4.44 -11.09 32.84
CA ALA A 490 -5.88 -10.91 32.66
C ALA A 490 -6.47 -11.97 31.75
N LYS A 491 -7.63 -12.52 32.08
CA LYS A 491 -8.41 -13.43 31.25
C LYS A 491 -9.47 -12.67 30.45
N VAL A 492 -9.70 -13.06 29.20
CA VAL A 492 -10.89 -12.64 28.44
C VAL A 492 -12.13 -13.34 29.01
N ILE A 493 -13.03 -12.56 29.62
CA ILE A 493 -14.28 -13.03 30.23
C ILE A 493 -15.52 -12.73 29.39
N ASP A 494 -15.58 -11.57 28.73
CA ASP A 494 -16.66 -11.16 27.83
C ASP A 494 -16.08 -10.93 26.42
N PRO A 495 -15.82 -12.01 25.65
CA PRO A 495 -15.27 -11.89 24.30
C PRO A 495 -16.25 -11.21 23.35
N ASN A 496 -15.74 -10.36 22.45
CA ASN A 496 -16.54 -9.62 21.45
C ASN A 496 -17.70 -8.83 22.10
N LEU A 497 -17.48 -8.30 23.31
CA LEU A 497 -18.44 -7.53 24.13
C LEU A 497 -19.16 -6.43 23.33
N CYS A 498 -18.39 -5.75 22.48
CA CYS A 498 -18.85 -4.81 21.47
C CYS A 498 -18.07 -5.02 20.18
N VAL A 499 -18.78 -5.01 19.05
CA VAL A 499 -18.21 -5.27 17.71
C VAL A 499 -18.68 -4.17 16.77
N LEU A 500 -17.76 -3.31 16.33
CA LEU A 500 -17.94 -2.30 15.30
C LEU A 500 -17.16 -2.77 14.06
N PRO A 501 -17.81 -3.42 13.08
CA PRO A 501 -17.11 -4.10 11.98
C PRO A 501 -16.10 -3.21 11.27
N ASN A 502 -14.90 -3.74 11.02
CA ASN A 502 -13.79 -3.06 10.37
C ASN A 502 -13.29 -1.77 11.09
N HIS A 503 -13.67 -1.55 12.35
CA HIS A 503 -13.37 -0.32 13.10
C HIS A 503 -12.89 -0.58 14.53
N MET A 504 -13.63 -1.35 15.32
CA MET A 504 -13.27 -1.63 16.70
C MET A 504 -13.87 -2.96 17.16
N VAL A 505 -13.10 -3.73 17.94
CA VAL A 505 -13.65 -4.83 18.73
C VAL A 505 -13.22 -4.67 20.19
N ILE A 506 -14.15 -4.87 21.11
CA ILE A 506 -13.93 -4.76 22.55
C ILE A 506 -14.08 -6.15 23.18
N HIS A 507 -13.10 -6.54 24.00
CA HIS A 507 -13.12 -7.76 24.79
C HIS A 507 -13.07 -7.39 26.27
N GLY A 508 -14.05 -7.85 27.05
CA GLY A 508 -14.05 -7.65 28.49
C GLY A 508 -13.05 -8.57 29.19
N ILE A 509 -12.24 -8.03 30.10
CA ILE A 509 -11.23 -8.74 30.88
C ILE A 509 -11.45 -8.62 32.40
N ASP A 510 -10.91 -9.56 33.18
CA ASP A 510 -11.07 -9.65 34.64
C ASP A 510 -9.98 -8.98 35.48
N HIS A 511 -8.91 -8.47 34.86
CA HIS A 511 -7.86 -7.67 35.49
C HIS A 511 -7.51 -6.43 34.66
N VAL A 512 -6.86 -5.43 35.27
CA VAL A 512 -6.29 -4.28 34.57
C VAL A 512 -4.92 -4.68 33.99
N LEU A 513 -4.66 -4.36 32.72
CA LEU A 513 -3.40 -4.64 32.04
C LEU A 513 -2.30 -3.64 32.43
N MET A 514 -1.15 -4.17 32.80
CA MET A 514 0.05 -3.40 33.12
C MET A 514 1.09 -3.45 31.99
N PRO A 515 1.64 -2.28 31.57
CA PRO A 515 2.93 -2.21 30.86
C PRO A 515 4.07 -2.79 31.71
N TYR A 516 5.19 -3.17 31.09
CA TYR A 516 6.36 -3.71 31.81
C TYR A 516 7.07 -2.69 32.73
N ASN A 517 6.75 -1.39 32.64
CA ASN A 517 7.51 -0.30 33.25
C ASN A 517 6.70 0.54 34.28
N VAL A 518 5.51 0.07 34.71
CA VAL A 518 4.56 0.80 35.57
C VAL A 518 4.15 -0.03 36.78
#